data_AF-A0A2E6H2U5-F1
#
_entry.id   AF-A0A2E6H2U5-F1
#
_cell.length_a   1.000
_cell.length_b   1.000
_cell.length_c   1.000
_cell.angle_alpha   90.00
_cell.angle_beta   90.00
_cell.angle_gamma   90.00
#
_symmetry.space_group_name_H-M   'P 1'
#
loop_
_entity.id
_entity.type
_entity.pdbx_description
1 polymer ?
#
loop_
_entity_poly.entity_id
_entity_poly.type
_entity_poly.pdbx_seq_one_letter_code
_entity_poly.pdbx_strand_id
1 'polypeptide(L)'
;MDSNKYFNLSSWASFDINGEDSKRFLSGQLTSDLNKLFPKSSQLTARVSRTGNLLFYGYLIYINENYYKIITPQVFVDDFIEDLKKFAIMDEVEFSKENETLIVGNEDNQLLEADYIINFLGKPTSFKFSKDHLSFEEYEITRLEFMYGIPSIPRIQEEGILVNQTVFVDEAVSNEKGCYVGQETVKKIEANRGAGKKSVALILKNKANKVGEFIKVNEEEYKILGFSTEGDTQLVSVEAKRSIRVQDKQVTIEIEGNVDTAKVRLFPILNKSIESISTGYYEKAVSFFTSGNNEEAIKWMELAFRINPNDKEIAESFGALVGRLGDLKKAIEIMDHLELIDPDSIMAHTNKSLFYMKLGEIEKAEDEKSKATVKGFKNTAKQNSDKKEELNKRLGMFKQVLEIDEEDELANQGAAEIYFEFGEIEKSKLHLEKLISINNKNFKAMALMAKILIKESRNDEALELLKKVSLISGEKGDFVLANETQSLINSLEIPSSS
;
A
#
# COMPACT_ATOMS: atom_id res chain seq x y z
N MET A 1 -30.41 8.10 -17.53
CA MET A 1 -30.53 8.77 -18.84
C MET A 1 -29.34 9.71 -18.94
N ASP A 2 -28.18 9.35 -19.49
CA ASP A 2 -27.79 8.21 -20.35
C ASP A 2 -26.70 7.39 -19.68
N SER A 3 -27.01 6.16 -19.26
CA SER A 3 -26.14 5.27 -18.48
C SER A 3 -25.29 4.36 -19.38
N ASN A 4 -24.61 4.96 -20.36
CA ASN A 4 -23.65 4.26 -21.23
C ASN A 4 -22.82 5.23 -22.08
N LYS A 5 -22.62 6.47 -21.63
CA LYS A 5 -21.86 7.46 -22.40
C LYS A 5 -20.37 7.16 -22.28
N TYR A 6 -19.76 6.90 -23.44
CA TYR A 6 -18.32 7.04 -23.59
C TYR A 6 -18.00 8.47 -24.02
N PHE A 7 -16.79 8.92 -23.71
CA PHE A 7 -16.29 10.26 -24.01
C PHE A 7 -14.99 10.20 -24.80
N ASN A 8 -14.73 11.22 -25.61
CA ASN A 8 -13.45 11.40 -26.28
C ASN A 8 -12.50 12.14 -25.34
N LEU A 9 -11.27 11.63 -25.20
CA LEU A 9 -10.20 12.27 -24.47
C LEU A 9 -9.25 13.01 -25.43
N SER A 10 -9.76 14.07 -26.07
CA SER A 10 -9.07 14.84 -27.12
C SER A 10 -7.79 15.55 -26.67
N SER A 11 -7.66 15.87 -25.39
CA SER A 11 -6.47 16.53 -24.83
C SER A 11 -5.32 15.56 -24.53
N TRP A 12 -5.53 14.25 -24.69
CA TRP A 12 -4.53 13.21 -24.50
C TRP A 12 -4.35 12.39 -25.78
N ALA A 13 -3.19 11.77 -25.89
CA ALA A 13 -2.87 10.88 -27.00
C ALA A 13 -1.98 9.74 -26.50
N SER A 14 -1.77 8.74 -27.36
CA SER A 14 -0.92 7.60 -27.09
C SER A 14 0.27 7.55 -28.06
N PHE A 15 1.34 6.91 -27.59
CA PHE A 15 2.40 6.43 -28.45
C PHE A 15 2.91 5.08 -27.95
N ASP A 16 3.45 4.32 -28.89
CA ASP A 16 3.87 2.94 -28.71
C ASP A 16 5.38 2.85 -28.55
N ILE A 17 5.80 1.91 -27.71
CA ILE A 17 7.20 1.56 -27.46
C ILE A 17 7.32 0.06 -27.68
N ASN A 18 8.08 -0.33 -28.70
CA ASN A 18 8.23 -1.73 -29.12
C ASN A 18 9.70 -2.12 -29.18
N GLY A 19 10.02 -3.35 -28.79
CA GLY A 19 11.34 -3.95 -28.95
C GLY A 19 11.82 -4.73 -27.74
N GLU A 20 12.82 -5.61 -27.93
CA GLU A 20 13.29 -6.57 -26.93
C GLU A 20 13.84 -5.88 -25.65
N ASP A 21 14.38 -4.67 -25.79
CA ASP A 21 14.92 -3.90 -24.67
C ASP A 21 13.89 -3.01 -23.97
N SER A 22 12.64 -2.97 -24.41
CA SER A 22 11.63 -1.98 -23.97
C SER A 22 11.49 -1.91 -22.45
N LYS A 23 11.36 -3.06 -21.78
CA LYS A 23 11.21 -3.10 -20.32
C LYS A 23 12.44 -2.52 -19.60
N ARG A 24 13.64 -2.94 -20.01
CA ARG A 24 14.91 -2.50 -19.42
C ARG A 24 15.13 -1.01 -19.65
N PHE A 25 14.94 -0.57 -20.88
CA PHE A 25 15.04 0.83 -21.30
C PHE A 25 14.09 1.72 -20.50
N LEU A 26 12.78 1.43 -20.53
CA LEU A 26 11.77 2.23 -19.83
C LEU A 26 11.99 2.24 -18.31
N SER A 27 12.45 1.13 -17.73
CA SER A 27 12.81 1.06 -16.32
C SER A 27 13.91 2.06 -15.93
N GLY A 28 14.84 2.36 -16.84
CA GLY A 28 15.88 3.38 -16.64
C GLY A 28 15.41 4.82 -16.92
N GLN A 29 14.32 5.01 -17.65
CA GLN A 29 13.86 6.32 -18.11
C GLN A 29 12.68 6.90 -17.32
N LEU A 30 11.88 6.03 -16.70
CA LEU A 30 10.63 6.39 -16.03
C LEU A 30 10.73 6.22 -14.51
N THR A 31 9.88 6.90 -13.75
CA THR A 31 9.88 6.84 -12.27
C THR A 31 9.14 5.63 -11.71
N SER A 32 8.22 5.04 -12.48
CA SER A 32 7.37 3.93 -12.03
C SER A 32 8.06 2.57 -12.12
N ASP A 33 7.61 1.59 -11.34
CA ASP A 33 8.19 0.24 -11.32
C ASP A 33 7.45 -0.69 -12.29
N LEU A 34 8.07 -0.95 -13.44
CA LEU A 34 7.47 -1.78 -14.49
C LEU A 34 7.25 -3.24 -14.07
N ASN A 35 7.88 -3.71 -12.98
CA ASN A 35 7.59 -5.04 -12.46
C ASN A 35 6.20 -5.11 -11.82
N LYS A 36 5.66 -3.99 -11.32
CA LYS A 36 4.33 -3.93 -10.72
C LYS A 36 3.20 -3.87 -11.76
N LEU A 37 3.51 -4.01 -13.05
CA LEU A 37 2.54 -4.08 -14.15
C LEU A 37 2.15 -5.53 -14.45
N PHE A 38 0.89 -5.71 -14.83
CA PHE A 38 0.27 -6.98 -15.21
C PHE A 38 -0.39 -6.79 -16.60
N PRO A 39 -0.59 -7.85 -17.43
CA PRO A 39 -1.41 -7.78 -18.64
C PRO A 39 -2.65 -6.90 -18.52
N LYS A 40 -2.79 -5.90 -19.42
CA LYS A 40 -3.92 -4.95 -19.47
C LYS A 40 -4.07 -4.07 -18.24
N SER A 41 -3.05 -3.98 -17.38
CA SER A 41 -2.98 -3.00 -16.31
C SER A 41 -2.18 -1.78 -16.75
N SER A 42 -2.23 -0.75 -15.91
CA SER A 42 -1.51 0.49 -16.12
C SER A 42 -0.93 1.00 -14.82
N GLN A 43 0.03 1.90 -14.94
CA GLN A 43 0.58 2.61 -13.81
C GLN A 43 0.83 4.07 -14.19
N LEU A 44 0.54 4.98 -13.27
CA LEU A 44 0.96 6.36 -13.40
C LEU A 44 2.49 6.42 -13.38
N THR A 45 3.06 7.18 -14.30
CA THR A 45 4.50 7.32 -14.44
C THR A 45 4.87 8.75 -14.73
N ALA A 46 6.10 9.10 -14.38
CA ALA A 46 6.71 10.37 -14.71
C ALA A 46 8.09 10.15 -15.33
N ARG A 47 8.52 11.16 -16.08
CA ARG A 47 9.91 11.31 -16.52
C ARG A 47 10.45 12.60 -15.94
N VAL A 48 11.66 12.52 -15.37
CA VAL A 48 12.30 13.66 -14.70
C VAL A 48 13.67 13.95 -15.28
N SER A 49 14.11 15.20 -15.14
CA SER A 49 15.48 15.61 -15.46
C SER A 49 16.48 15.05 -14.43
N ARG A 50 17.78 15.17 -14.72
CA ARG A 50 18.85 14.84 -13.74
C ARG A 50 18.75 15.66 -12.44
N THR A 51 18.17 16.86 -12.51
CA THR A 51 17.93 17.72 -11.34
C THR A 51 16.60 17.42 -10.63
N GLY A 52 15.85 16.41 -11.08
CA GLY A 52 14.58 16.02 -10.48
C GLY A 52 13.37 16.84 -10.92
N ASN A 53 13.51 17.68 -11.96
CA ASN A 53 12.36 18.42 -12.52
C ASN A 53 11.45 17.48 -13.30
N LEU A 54 10.15 17.59 -13.12
CA LEU A 54 9.14 16.89 -13.91
C LEU A 54 9.20 17.37 -15.36
N LEU A 55 9.44 16.47 -16.30
CA LEU A 55 9.45 16.75 -17.73
C LEU A 55 8.13 16.32 -18.37
N PHE A 56 7.75 15.07 -18.12
CA PHE A 56 6.54 14.46 -18.68
C PHE A 56 5.87 13.56 -17.65
N TYR A 57 4.58 13.32 -17.84
CA TYR A 57 3.84 12.33 -17.08
C TYR A 57 2.86 11.59 -17.99
N GLY A 58 2.40 10.43 -17.55
CA GLY A 58 1.41 9.66 -18.30
C GLY A 58 1.07 8.35 -17.60
N TYR A 59 0.30 7.53 -18.28
CA TYR A 59 -0.02 6.17 -17.87
C TYR A 59 0.72 5.20 -18.76
N LEU A 60 1.60 4.40 -18.16
CA LEU A 60 2.26 3.30 -18.84
C LEU A 60 1.35 2.09 -18.82
N ILE A 61 1.03 1.57 -20.00
CA ILE A 61 0.18 0.38 -20.19
C ILE A 61 1.06 -0.76 -20.68
N TYR A 62 0.93 -1.90 -20.02
CA TYR A 62 1.61 -3.13 -20.43
C TYR A 62 0.71 -3.92 -21.41
N ILE A 63 1.20 -4.09 -22.64
CA ILE A 63 0.52 -4.88 -23.67
C ILE A 63 1.07 -6.30 -23.68
N ASN A 64 2.39 -6.44 -23.81
CA ASN A 64 3.13 -7.69 -23.67
C ASN A 64 4.61 -7.40 -23.35
N GLU A 65 5.43 -8.45 -23.23
CA GLU A 65 6.83 -8.38 -22.78
C GLU A 65 7.67 -7.31 -23.50
N ASN A 66 7.44 -7.14 -24.80
CA ASN A 66 8.23 -6.25 -25.67
C ASN A 66 7.42 -5.05 -26.18
N TYR A 67 6.18 -4.88 -25.71
CA TYR A 67 5.28 -3.83 -26.20
C TYR A 67 4.58 -3.12 -25.05
N TYR A 68 4.85 -1.83 -24.97
CA TYR A 68 4.25 -0.90 -24.04
C TYR A 68 3.58 0.25 -24.80
N LYS A 69 2.56 0.84 -24.20
CA LYS A 69 1.90 2.04 -24.70
C LYS A 69 1.88 3.09 -23.60
N ILE A 70 2.19 4.34 -23.93
CA ILE A 70 2.08 5.47 -22.99
C ILE A 70 0.91 6.35 -23.42
N ILE A 71 -0.02 6.60 -22.50
CA ILE A 71 -1.05 7.63 -22.63
C ILE A 71 -0.57 8.88 -21.89
N THR A 72 -0.49 10.02 -22.58
CA THR A 72 0.05 11.29 -22.05
C THR A 72 -0.70 12.48 -22.66
N PRO A 73 -0.69 13.69 -22.05
CA PRO A 73 -1.23 14.89 -22.71
C PRO A 73 -0.67 15.04 -24.13
N GLN A 74 -1.55 15.34 -25.09
CA GLN A 74 -1.19 15.34 -26.52
C GLN A 74 0.00 16.27 -26.82
N VAL A 75 0.08 17.40 -26.12
CA VAL A 75 1.15 18.39 -26.24
C VAL A 75 2.53 17.87 -25.82
N PHE A 76 2.61 16.76 -25.08
CA PHE A 76 3.88 16.15 -24.68
C PHE A 76 4.37 15.05 -25.63
N VAL A 77 3.51 14.49 -26.49
CA VAL A 77 3.85 13.25 -27.23
C VAL A 77 5.13 13.39 -28.04
N ASP A 78 5.24 14.45 -28.84
CA ASP A 78 6.37 14.60 -29.77
C ASP A 78 7.68 14.87 -28.99
N ASP A 79 7.64 15.79 -28.02
CA ASP A 79 8.78 16.11 -27.15
C ASP A 79 9.22 14.91 -26.29
N PHE A 80 8.28 14.10 -25.82
CA PHE A 80 8.56 12.92 -24.99
C PHE A 80 9.22 11.82 -25.83
N ILE A 81 8.72 11.55 -27.05
CA ILE A 81 9.36 10.61 -27.97
C ILE A 81 10.78 11.07 -28.32
N GLU A 82 10.95 12.35 -28.67
CA GLU A 82 12.27 12.90 -28.99
C GLU A 82 13.23 12.81 -27.80
N ASP A 83 12.74 13.04 -26.59
CA ASP A 83 13.57 12.92 -25.41
C ASP A 83 13.98 11.48 -25.11
N LEU A 84 13.08 10.50 -25.27
CA LEU A 84 13.40 9.08 -25.11
C LEU A 84 14.41 8.60 -26.17
N LYS A 85 14.27 9.02 -27.43
CA LYS A 85 15.19 8.65 -28.53
C LYS A 85 16.64 9.03 -28.24
N LYS A 86 16.90 10.09 -27.47
CA LYS A 86 18.27 10.47 -27.06
C LYS A 86 18.98 9.39 -26.22
N PHE A 87 18.21 8.52 -25.56
CA PHE A 87 18.74 7.50 -24.65
C PHE A 87 18.71 6.09 -25.25
N ALA A 88 17.95 5.85 -26.32
CA ALA A 88 17.76 4.53 -26.93
C ALA A 88 18.85 4.15 -27.96
N ILE A 89 20.04 4.76 -27.91
CA ILE A 89 21.07 4.65 -28.97
C ILE A 89 21.57 3.20 -29.16
N MET A 90 21.64 2.43 -28.08
CA MET A 90 22.14 1.04 -28.08
C MET A 90 21.05 0.03 -27.72
N ASP A 91 19.81 0.48 -27.54
CA ASP A 91 18.70 -0.38 -27.13
C ASP A 91 17.86 -0.73 -28.36
N GLU A 92 17.45 -2.00 -28.47
CA GLU A 92 16.52 -2.43 -29.51
C GLU A 92 15.11 -1.99 -29.15
N VAL A 93 14.82 -0.69 -29.37
CA VAL A 93 13.54 -0.04 -29.04
C VAL A 93 13.15 0.97 -30.12
N GLU A 94 11.91 0.86 -30.59
CA GLU A 94 11.27 1.75 -31.55
C GLU A 94 10.08 2.50 -30.92
N PHE A 95 9.84 3.72 -31.40
CA PHE A 95 8.75 4.58 -30.95
C PHE A 95 7.87 4.98 -32.13
N SER A 96 6.56 4.70 -32.04
CA SER A 96 5.58 5.13 -33.05
C SER A 96 4.43 5.91 -32.42
N LYS A 97 4.07 7.02 -33.05
CA LYS A 97 2.86 7.77 -32.70
C LYS A 97 1.68 7.13 -33.42
N GLU A 98 0.64 6.78 -32.66
CA GLU A 98 -0.58 6.23 -33.22
C GLU A 98 -1.63 7.34 -33.36
N ASN A 99 -2.33 7.38 -34.49
CA ASN A 99 -3.48 8.27 -34.70
C ASN A 99 -4.76 7.56 -34.22
N GLU A 100 -4.84 7.35 -32.91
CA GLU A 100 -5.98 6.70 -32.25
C GLU A 100 -6.83 7.73 -31.50
N THR A 101 -8.14 7.59 -31.60
CA THR A 101 -9.08 8.29 -30.71
C THR A 101 -9.13 7.54 -29.39
N LEU A 102 -8.88 8.24 -28.28
CA LEU A 102 -8.97 7.69 -26.94
C LEU A 102 -10.41 7.83 -26.43
N ILE A 103 -11.03 6.69 -26.17
CA ILE A 103 -12.42 6.60 -25.75
C ILE A 103 -12.45 6.12 -24.30
N VAL A 104 -13.11 6.89 -23.44
CA VAL A 104 -13.15 6.63 -22.00
C VAL A 104 -14.56 6.45 -21.48
N GLY A 105 -14.72 5.58 -20.50
CA GLY A 105 -15.97 5.35 -19.78
C GLY A 105 -15.70 4.97 -18.33
N ASN A 106 -16.55 5.36 -17.40
CA ASN A 106 -16.32 5.18 -15.96
C ASN A 106 -17.46 4.48 -15.24
N GLU A 107 -18.45 3.94 -15.97
CA GLU A 107 -19.53 3.16 -15.39
C GLU A 107 -19.12 1.69 -15.20
N ASP A 108 -19.67 1.05 -14.17
CA ASP A 108 -19.46 -0.36 -13.83
C ASP A 108 -19.56 -1.29 -15.06
N ASN A 109 -20.61 -1.16 -15.88
CA ASN A 109 -20.78 -2.01 -17.06
C ASN A 109 -19.70 -1.76 -18.13
N GLN A 110 -19.27 -0.51 -18.30
CA GLN A 110 -18.20 -0.15 -19.23
C GLN A 110 -16.85 -0.70 -18.75
N LEU A 111 -16.60 -0.65 -17.43
CA LEU A 111 -15.41 -1.21 -16.81
C LEU A 111 -15.34 -2.73 -17.00
N LEU A 112 -16.47 -3.44 -16.83
CA LEU A 112 -16.55 -4.88 -17.04
C LEU A 112 -16.26 -5.29 -18.50
N GLU A 113 -16.65 -4.47 -19.47
CA GLU A 113 -16.43 -4.71 -20.91
C GLU A 113 -15.15 -4.05 -21.46
N ALA A 114 -14.30 -3.50 -20.58
CA ALA A 114 -13.15 -2.72 -21.00
C ALA A 114 -11.96 -3.58 -21.42
N ASP A 115 -11.35 -3.25 -22.56
CA ASP A 115 -10.08 -3.85 -22.98
C ASP A 115 -8.96 -3.46 -22.02
N TYR A 116 -8.93 -2.20 -21.60
CA TYR A 116 -8.00 -1.66 -20.61
C TYR A 116 -8.77 -0.93 -19.52
N ILE A 117 -8.35 -1.14 -18.28
CA ILE A 117 -8.83 -0.35 -17.15
C ILE A 117 -7.61 0.33 -16.58
N ILE A 118 -7.66 1.65 -16.53
CA ILE A 118 -6.59 2.44 -15.94
C ILE A 118 -7.17 3.29 -14.83
N ASN A 119 -6.38 3.49 -13.78
CA ASN A 119 -6.73 4.43 -12.73
C ASN A 119 -6.43 5.86 -13.21
N PHE A 120 -7.25 6.37 -14.12
CA PHE A 120 -7.07 7.68 -14.73
C PHE A 120 -7.46 8.78 -13.75
N LEU A 121 -6.47 9.54 -13.30
CA LEU A 121 -6.60 10.66 -12.36
C LEU A 121 -7.40 10.24 -11.13
N GLY A 122 -7.02 9.09 -10.54
CA GLY A 122 -7.63 8.53 -9.33
C GLY A 122 -9.05 7.99 -9.52
N LYS A 123 -9.47 7.71 -10.76
CA LYS A 123 -10.72 7.01 -11.05
C LYS A 123 -10.48 5.81 -11.98
N PRO A 124 -11.01 4.61 -11.64
CA PRO A 124 -11.11 3.53 -12.60
C PRO A 124 -11.86 3.98 -13.83
N THR A 125 -11.19 3.85 -14.96
CA THR A 125 -11.68 4.32 -16.25
C THR A 125 -11.39 3.24 -17.28
N SER A 126 -12.43 2.81 -17.97
CA SER A 126 -12.31 1.98 -19.17
C SER A 126 -11.66 2.79 -20.27
N PHE A 127 -10.67 2.21 -20.93
CA PHE A 127 -9.99 2.82 -22.06
C PHE A 127 -10.13 1.92 -23.28
N LYS A 128 -10.54 2.53 -24.39
CA LYS A 128 -10.59 1.91 -25.71
C LYS A 128 -9.84 2.78 -26.71
N PHE A 129 -9.04 2.14 -27.54
CA PHE A 129 -8.36 2.78 -28.66
C PHE A 129 -9.18 2.53 -29.92
N SER A 130 -9.53 3.58 -30.66
CA SER A 130 -10.27 3.46 -31.91
C SER A 130 -9.55 4.18 -33.04
N LYS A 131 -9.42 3.50 -34.18
CA LYS A 131 -8.99 4.13 -35.44
C LYS A 131 -10.16 4.80 -36.18
N ASP A 132 -11.39 4.47 -35.79
CA ASP A 132 -12.59 5.10 -36.33
C ASP A 132 -12.84 6.44 -35.64
N HIS A 133 -13.15 7.46 -36.44
CA HIS A 133 -13.64 8.75 -35.95
C HIS A 133 -15.07 8.60 -35.42
N LEU A 134 -15.17 8.27 -34.14
CA LEU A 134 -16.43 8.16 -33.42
C LEU A 134 -16.79 9.52 -32.79
N SER A 135 -18.05 9.93 -32.90
CA SER A 135 -18.52 11.18 -32.31
C SER A 135 -18.92 10.96 -30.84
N PHE A 136 -18.01 11.27 -29.92
CA PHE A 136 -18.29 11.32 -28.48
C PHE A 136 -18.23 12.76 -27.97
N GLU A 137 -18.89 13.03 -26.85
CA GLU A 137 -18.72 14.29 -26.10
C GLU A 137 -17.27 14.37 -25.57
N GLU A 138 -16.70 15.57 -25.49
CA GLU A 138 -15.36 15.78 -24.93
C GLU A 138 -15.39 15.53 -23.42
N TYR A 139 -14.46 14.72 -22.93
CA TYR A 139 -14.33 14.46 -21.50
C TYR A 139 -13.66 15.67 -20.83
N GLU A 140 -14.44 16.45 -20.07
CA GLU A 140 -13.90 17.60 -19.31
C GLU A 140 -13.01 17.13 -18.14
N ILE A 141 -11.72 16.93 -18.42
CA ILE A 141 -10.75 16.45 -17.43
C ILE A 141 -10.12 17.52 -16.55
N THR A 142 -10.20 18.80 -16.94
CA THR A 142 -9.50 19.89 -16.25
C THR A 142 -9.80 19.92 -14.75
N ARG A 143 -11.07 19.65 -14.38
CA ARG A 143 -11.47 19.54 -12.97
C ARG A 143 -10.85 18.31 -12.29
N LEU A 144 -10.78 17.16 -12.97
CA LEU A 144 -10.15 15.95 -12.43
C LEU A 144 -8.64 16.15 -12.24
N GLU A 145 -7.97 16.76 -13.21
CA GLU A 145 -6.54 17.10 -13.12
C GLU A 145 -6.29 18.02 -11.92
N PHE A 146 -7.12 19.06 -11.75
CA PHE A 146 -7.07 19.93 -10.58
C PHE A 146 -7.29 19.13 -9.28
N MET A 147 -8.35 18.32 -9.19
CA MET A 147 -8.65 17.53 -8.00
C MET A 147 -7.58 16.48 -7.68
N TYR A 148 -6.88 15.97 -8.68
CA TYR A 148 -5.76 15.04 -8.49
C TYR A 148 -4.47 15.78 -8.12
N GLY A 149 -4.38 17.09 -8.35
CA GLY A 149 -3.21 17.91 -8.02
C GLY A 149 -2.15 17.94 -9.13
N ILE A 150 -2.56 17.68 -10.38
CA ILE A 150 -1.69 17.78 -11.55
C ILE A 150 -1.35 19.26 -11.80
N PRO A 151 -0.06 19.64 -11.87
CA PRO A 151 0.33 21.00 -12.25
C PRO A 151 -0.10 21.31 -13.69
N SER A 152 -0.41 22.57 -13.98
CA SER A 152 -0.72 22.97 -15.35
C SER A 152 0.48 22.76 -16.28
N ILE A 153 0.21 22.37 -17.52
CA ILE A 153 1.24 22.09 -18.52
C ILE A 153 2.21 23.27 -18.75
N PRO A 154 1.74 24.53 -18.90
CA PRO A 154 2.65 25.67 -19.03
C PRO A 154 3.63 25.78 -17.85
N ARG A 155 3.16 25.48 -16.63
CA ARG A 155 4.00 25.51 -15.44
C ARG A 155 5.10 24.44 -15.48
N ILE A 156 4.78 23.25 -15.99
CA ILE A 156 5.76 22.16 -16.18
C ILE A 156 6.83 22.57 -17.20
N GLN A 157 6.42 23.14 -18.33
CA GLN A 157 7.33 23.49 -19.43
C GLN A 157 8.16 24.76 -19.17
N GLU A 158 7.61 25.77 -18.49
CA GLU A 158 8.22 27.10 -18.35
C GLU A 158 8.90 27.33 -16.98
N GLU A 159 8.27 26.90 -15.87
CA GLU A 159 8.77 27.20 -14.53
C GLU A 159 9.76 26.15 -13.98
N GLY A 160 9.75 24.92 -14.53
CA GLY A 160 10.60 23.81 -14.07
C GLY A 160 10.29 23.37 -12.64
N ILE A 161 9.35 22.45 -12.48
CA ILE A 161 8.84 22.03 -11.17
C ILE A 161 9.55 20.74 -10.72
N LEU A 162 10.04 20.67 -9.48
CA LEU A 162 10.57 19.41 -8.94
C LEU A 162 9.44 18.41 -8.74
N VAL A 163 9.65 17.14 -9.11
CA VAL A 163 8.64 16.08 -8.93
C VAL A 163 8.19 15.97 -7.46
N ASN A 164 9.10 16.20 -6.50
CA ASN A 164 8.83 16.21 -5.06
C ASN A 164 7.83 17.29 -4.60
N GLN A 165 7.59 18.33 -5.42
CA GLN A 165 6.62 19.39 -5.15
C GLN A 165 5.22 19.05 -5.68
N THR A 166 5.07 17.93 -6.39
CA THR A 166 3.86 17.51 -7.09
C THR A 166 3.27 16.25 -6.47
N VAL A 167 2.09 15.84 -6.92
CA VAL A 167 1.46 14.58 -6.51
C VAL A 167 2.23 13.34 -7.00
N PHE A 168 2.98 13.47 -8.10
CA PHE A 168 3.69 12.35 -8.74
C PHE A 168 4.77 11.71 -7.85
N VAL A 169 5.32 12.43 -6.87
CA VAL A 169 6.30 11.84 -5.93
C VAL A 169 5.67 10.74 -5.08
N ASP A 170 4.38 10.84 -4.78
CA ASP A 170 3.67 9.83 -3.99
C ASP A 170 3.05 8.77 -4.92
N GLU A 171 2.51 9.19 -6.07
CA GLU A 171 1.67 8.34 -6.92
C GLU A 171 2.43 7.61 -8.05
N ALA A 172 3.59 8.13 -8.49
CA ALA A 172 4.28 7.66 -9.70
C ALA A 172 5.76 7.31 -9.49
N VAL A 173 6.36 7.74 -8.38
CA VAL A 173 7.78 7.47 -8.08
C VAL A 173 7.90 6.23 -7.21
N SER A 174 8.54 5.20 -7.74
CA SER A 174 8.90 4.03 -6.94
C SER A 174 10.24 4.24 -6.23
N ASN A 175 10.24 4.01 -4.91
CA ASN A 175 11.44 4.06 -4.08
C ASN A 175 12.23 2.74 -4.12
N GLU A 176 11.57 1.65 -4.52
CA GLU A 176 12.06 0.27 -4.44
C GLU A 176 12.61 -0.26 -5.78
N LYS A 177 12.31 0.42 -6.89
CA LYS A 177 12.74 0.00 -8.23
C LYS A 177 14.24 0.23 -8.46
N GLY A 178 14.71 -0.36 -9.57
CA GLY A 178 16.04 -0.10 -10.14
C GLY A 178 16.30 1.37 -10.51
N CYS A 179 17.52 1.66 -10.93
CA CYS A 179 17.96 3.04 -11.16
C CYS A 179 17.20 3.73 -12.29
N TYR A 180 16.82 5.01 -12.09
CA TYR A 180 16.29 5.86 -13.17
C TYR A 180 16.90 7.26 -13.15
N VAL A 181 16.81 7.98 -14.28
CA VAL A 181 17.37 9.33 -14.42
C VAL A 181 16.81 10.29 -13.34
N GLY A 182 17.69 10.98 -12.61
CA GLY A 182 17.31 11.95 -11.59
C GLY A 182 16.92 11.37 -10.23
N GLN A 183 16.88 10.04 -10.08
CA GLN A 183 16.46 9.36 -8.85
C GLN A 183 17.25 9.78 -7.61
N GLU A 184 18.57 9.99 -7.71
CA GLU A 184 19.40 10.40 -6.57
C GLU A 184 18.92 11.75 -6.01
N THR A 185 18.64 12.72 -6.89
CA THR A 185 18.12 14.03 -6.50
C THR A 185 16.75 13.90 -5.85
N VAL A 186 15.85 13.13 -6.44
CA VAL A 186 14.49 12.89 -5.91
C VAL A 186 14.54 12.24 -4.53
N LYS A 187 15.34 11.17 -4.37
CA LYS A 187 15.53 10.46 -3.10
C LYS A 187 16.18 11.33 -2.04
N LYS A 188 17.18 12.14 -2.40
CA LYS A 188 17.85 13.05 -1.48
C LYS A 188 16.89 14.10 -0.92
N ILE A 189 15.96 14.61 -1.73
CA ILE A 189 14.96 15.56 -1.25
C ILE A 189 14.00 14.88 -0.26
N GLU A 190 13.50 13.68 -0.59
CA GLU A 190 12.61 12.91 0.30
C GLU A 190 13.28 12.51 1.61
N ALA A 191 14.50 11.95 1.56
CA ALA A 191 15.23 11.47 2.73
C ALA A 191 15.61 12.58 3.73
N ASN A 192 15.60 13.85 3.29
CA ASN A 192 15.80 14.99 4.18
C ASN A 192 14.49 15.37 4.87
N ARG A 193 13.96 16.58 4.59
CA ARG A 193 12.68 17.06 5.14
C ARG A 193 11.57 17.06 4.08
N GLY A 194 11.73 16.29 2.99
CA GLY A 194 10.91 16.39 1.78
C GLY A 194 11.06 17.75 1.07
N ALA A 195 10.21 18.02 0.06
CA ALA A 195 10.20 19.32 -0.61
C ALA A 195 9.85 20.49 0.35
N GLY A 196 10.50 21.64 0.13
CA GLY A 196 10.26 22.85 0.93
C GLY A 196 8.85 23.42 0.78
N LYS A 197 8.27 23.24 -0.40
CA LYS A 197 6.90 23.59 -0.73
C LYS A 197 6.26 22.45 -1.53
N LYS A 198 4.93 22.31 -1.46
CA LYS A 198 4.16 21.31 -2.23
C LYS A 198 2.77 21.86 -2.50
N SER A 199 2.17 21.47 -3.62
CA SER A 199 0.80 21.87 -3.94
C SER A 199 -0.20 21.36 -2.89
N VAL A 200 -1.11 22.23 -2.47
CA VAL A 200 -2.28 21.90 -1.64
C VAL A 200 -3.49 22.68 -2.16
N ALA A 201 -4.70 22.20 -1.87
CA ALA A 201 -5.90 23.00 -2.05
C ALA A 201 -6.29 23.69 -0.74
N LEU A 202 -6.77 24.91 -0.87
CA LEU A 202 -7.51 25.62 0.17
C LEU A 202 -9.00 25.49 -0.20
N ILE A 203 -9.84 25.17 0.79
CA ILE A 203 -11.31 25.17 0.66
C ILE A 203 -11.82 26.50 1.19
N LEU A 204 -12.40 27.30 0.30
CA LEU A 204 -12.92 28.63 0.59
C LEU A 204 -14.44 28.68 0.47
N LYS A 205 -15.07 29.55 1.25
CA LYS A 205 -16.48 29.92 1.08
C LYS A 205 -16.63 31.09 0.10
N ASN A 206 -15.70 32.04 0.15
CA ASN A 206 -15.64 33.15 -0.79
C ASN A 206 -14.76 32.80 -1.99
N LYS A 207 -15.13 33.28 -3.17
CA LYS A 207 -14.34 33.06 -4.38
C LYS A 207 -13.06 33.89 -4.32
N ALA A 208 -11.92 33.22 -4.47
CA ALA A 208 -10.63 33.80 -4.74
C ALA A 208 -10.51 34.26 -6.20
N ASN A 209 -9.43 34.99 -6.43
CA ASN A 209 -9.12 35.66 -7.68
C ASN A 209 -8.63 34.71 -8.77
N LYS A 210 -8.16 35.28 -9.89
CA LYS A 210 -7.72 34.55 -11.08
C LYS A 210 -6.40 33.82 -10.85
N VAL A 211 -6.16 32.80 -11.68
CA VAL A 211 -4.85 32.12 -11.73
C VAL A 211 -3.74 33.15 -12.00
N GLY A 212 -2.65 33.04 -11.24
CA GLY A 212 -1.53 33.97 -11.30
C GLY A 212 -1.57 35.10 -10.28
N GLU A 213 -2.72 35.39 -9.68
CA GLU A 213 -2.84 36.36 -8.57
C GLU A 213 -2.43 35.74 -7.23
N PHE A 214 -2.41 36.54 -6.16
CA PHE A 214 -1.94 36.12 -4.84
C PHE A 214 -3.08 36.05 -3.82
N ILE A 215 -3.03 35.04 -2.97
CA ILE A 215 -3.86 34.91 -1.76
C ILE A 215 -2.94 34.93 -0.54
N LYS A 216 -3.30 35.69 0.48
CA LYS A 216 -2.52 35.75 1.72
C LYS A 216 -3.05 34.71 2.71
N VAL A 217 -2.16 33.89 3.26
CA VAL A 217 -2.47 32.79 4.17
C VAL A 217 -1.60 32.93 5.42
N ASN A 218 -2.21 33.11 6.60
CA ASN A 218 -1.51 33.36 7.87
C ASN A 218 -0.37 34.39 7.75
N GLU A 219 -0.61 35.52 7.07
CA GLU A 219 0.33 36.63 6.82
C GLU A 219 1.29 36.49 5.61
N GLU A 220 1.40 35.32 4.98
CA GLU A 220 2.27 35.12 3.82
C GLU A 220 1.50 35.07 2.50
N GLU A 221 2.04 35.63 1.43
CA GLU A 221 1.42 35.59 0.09
C GLU A 221 1.77 34.32 -0.69
N TYR A 222 0.74 33.73 -1.31
CA TYR A 222 0.84 32.53 -2.13
C TYR A 222 0.20 32.79 -3.50
N LYS A 223 0.92 32.46 -4.58
CA LYS A 223 0.38 32.53 -5.95
C LYS A 223 -0.70 31.46 -6.13
N ILE A 224 -1.84 31.84 -6.69
CA ILE A 224 -2.93 30.97 -7.09
C ILE A 224 -2.52 30.23 -8.36
N LEU A 225 -2.47 28.90 -8.28
CA LEU A 225 -2.03 28.02 -9.38
C LEU A 225 -3.20 27.47 -10.20
N GLY A 226 -4.41 27.48 -9.63
CA GLY A 226 -5.62 26.93 -10.23
C GLY A 226 -6.77 27.00 -9.24
N PHE A 227 -8.01 26.86 -9.72
CA PHE A 227 -9.16 26.72 -8.85
C PHE A 227 -10.26 25.87 -9.49
N SER A 228 -11.13 25.30 -8.66
CA SER A 228 -12.35 24.60 -9.04
C SER A 228 -13.49 25.02 -8.11
N THR A 229 -14.71 25.17 -8.63
CA THR A 229 -15.88 25.56 -7.83
C THR A 229 -16.84 24.39 -7.69
N GLU A 230 -17.29 24.13 -6.45
CA GLU A 230 -18.25 23.10 -6.11
C GLU A 230 -19.36 23.69 -5.24
N GLY A 231 -20.53 23.94 -5.85
CA GLY A 231 -21.64 24.64 -5.19
C GLY A 231 -21.18 26.02 -4.71
N ASP A 232 -21.33 26.26 -3.41
CA ASP A 232 -20.95 27.52 -2.75
C ASP A 232 -19.48 27.56 -2.30
N THR A 233 -18.70 26.50 -2.55
CA THR A 233 -17.29 26.42 -2.15
C THR A 233 -16.36 26.52 -3.35
N GLN A 234 -15.17 27.08 -3.14
CA GLN A 234 -14.10 27.10 -4.13
C GLN A 234 -12.86 26.42 -3.55
N LEU A 235 -12.28 25.52 -4.34
CA LEU A 235 -10.97 24.94 -4.11
C LEU A 235 -9.94 25.80 -4.83
N VAL A 236 -8.89 26.23 -4.13
CA VAL A 236 -7.81 27.06 -4.70
C VAL A 236 -6.48 26.36 -4.45
N SER A 237 -5.74 26.07 -5.52
CA SER A 237 -4.43 25.43 -5.42
C SER A 237 -3.32 26.45 -5.22
N VAL A 238 -2.45 26.19 -4.25
CA VAL A 238 -1.27 27.01 -3.93
C VAL A 238 -0.06 26.13 -3.64
N GLU A 239 1.15 26.67 -3.83
CA GLU A 239 2.38 25.99 -3.44
C GLU A 239 2.74 26.28 -1.97
N ALA A 240 2.17 25.50 -1.05
CA ALA A 240 2.26 25.76 0.38
C ALA A 240 3.58 25.29 1.00
N LYS A 241 4.08 26.06 1.97
CA LYS A 241 5.18 25.65 2.86
C LYS A 241 4.71 24.54 3.81
N ARG A 242 5.67 23.81 4.39
CA ARG A 242 5.42 22.72 5.35
C ARG A 242 4.53 23.12 6.54
N SER A 243 4.60 24.37 6.99
CA SER A 243 3.80 24.89 8.10
C SER A 243 2.28 24.86 7.82
N ILE A 244 1.87 24.92 6.56
CA ILE A 244 0.46 24.95 6.13
C ILE A 244 -0.01 23.59 5.63
N ARG A 245 0.90 22.75 5.11
CA ARG A 245 0.62 21.43 4.52
C ARG A 245 0.24 20.36 5.55
N VAL A 246 -0.92 20.52 6.18
CA VAL A 246 -1.53 19.57 7.11
C VAL A 246 -2.99 19.40 6.72
N GLN A 247 -3.42 18.14 6.55
CA GLN A 247 -4.79 17.80 6.19
C GLN A 247 -5.79 18.43 7.18
N ASP A 248 -6.83 19.07 6.64
CA ASP A 248 -7.92 19.73 7.37
C ASP A 248 -7.50 20.86 8.32
N LYS A 249 -6.24 21.31 8.24
CA LYS A 249 -5.77 22.47 9.01
C LYS A 249 -6.54 23.72 8.62
N GLN A 250 -7.04 24.43 9.62
CA GLN A 250 -7.65 25.75 9.41
C GLN A 250 -6.56 26.81 9.31
N VAL A 251 -6.72 27.71 8.35
CA VAL A 251 -5.85 28.85 8.11
C VAL A 251 -6.67 30.10 7.90
N THR A 252 -6.12 31.25 8.33
CA THR A 252 -6.69 32.55 8.01
C THR A 252 -6.27 32.94 6.60
N ILE A 253 -7.22 33.35 5.79
CA ILE A 253 -6.99 33.84 4.44
C ILE A 253 -7.45 35.28 4.29
N GLU A 254 -6.80 36.02 3.41
CA GLU A 254 -7.19 37.38 3.03
C GLU A 254 -7.23 37.47 1.49
N ILE A 255 -8.39 37.87 0.97
CA ILE A 255 -8.66 38.04 -0.47
C ILE A 255 -9.26 39.41 -0.66
N GLU A 256 -8.59 40.27 -1.43
CA GLU A 256 -9.03 41.65 -1.69
C GLU A 256 -9.37 42.45 -0.41
N GLY A 257 -8.63 42.21 0.68
CA GLY A 257 -8.84 42.84 1.99
C GLY A 257 -9.95 42.22 2.84
N ASN A 258 -10.67 41.21 2.34
CA ASN A 258 -11.63 40.45 3.12
C ASN A 258 -10.95 39.27 3.80
N VAL A 259 -11.05 39.22 5.13
CA VAL A 259 -10.48 38.14 5.96
C VAL A 259 -11.53 37.03 6.14
N ASP A 260 -11.12 35.80 5.85
CA ASP A 260 -11.94 34.59 6.01
C ASP A 260 -11.07 33.43 6.54
N THR A 261 -11.67 32.25 6.66
CA THR A 261 -11.00 31.01 7.03
C THR A 261 -11.08 30.02 5.88
N ALA A 262 -9.98 29.31 5.65
CA ALA A 262 -9.94 28.19 4.72
C ALA A 262 -9.49 26.91 5.43
N LYS A 263 -9.93 25.77 4.90
CA LYS A 263 -9.40 24.46 5.29
C LYS A 263 -8.38 24.00 4.25
N VAL A 264 -7.24 23.50 4.70
CA VAL A 264 -6.24 22.89 3.83
C VAL A 264 -6.66 21.47 3.49
N ARG A 265 -6.58 21.09 2.22
CA ARG A 265 -6.75 19.72 1.74
C ARG A 265 -5.55 19.31 0.91
N LEU A 266 -5.00 18.14 1.22
CA LEU A 266 -3.89 17.58 0.47
C LEU A 266 -4.42 16.95 -0.84
N PHE A 267 -3.59 16.99 -1.88
CA PHE A 267 -3.85 16.27 -3.11
C PHE A 267 -3.34 14.82 -3.01
N PRO A 268 -4.00 13.85 -3.70
CA PRO A 268 -5.24 14.01 -4.46
C PRO A 268 -6.49 14.17 -3.56
N ILE A 269 -7.50 14.91 -4.01
CA ILE A 269 -8.72 15.30 -3.25
C ILE A 269 -9.88 14.30 -3.42
N LEU A 270 -9.70 13.27 -4.24
CA LEU A 270 -10.78 12.40 -4.71
C LEU A 270 -11.42 11.57 -3.59
N ASN A 271 -12.73 11.32 -3.74
CA ASN A 271 -13.60 10.84 -2.66
C ASN A 271 -13.45 9.34 -2.32
N LYS A 272 -12.70 8.55 -3.10
CA LYS A 272 -12.40 7.14 -2.81
C LYS A 272 -11.01 6.81 -3.34
N SER A 273 -10.18 6.18 -2.52
CA SER A 273 -8.88 5.69 -2.96
C SER A 273 -9.04 4.44 -3.84
N ILE A 274 -8.01 4.09 -4.61
CA ILE A 274 -8.00 2.88 -5.45
C ILE A 274 -8.36 1.66 -4.61
N GLU A 275 -7.78 1.58 -3.39
CA GLU A 275 -8.00 0.51 -2.44
C GLU A 275 -9.49 0.42 -2.06
N SER A 276 -10.11 1.55 -1.68
CA SER A 276 -11.54 1.55 -1.34
C SER A 276 -12.42 1.09 -2.49
N ILE A 277 -12.06 1.45 -3.74
CA ILE A 277 -12.84 1.05 -4.92
C ILE A 277 -12.64 -0.43 -5.22
N SER A 278 -11.39 -0.93 -5.23
CA SER A 278 -11.10 -2.34 -5.47
C SER A 278 -11.69 -3.24 -4.39
N THR A 279 -11.65 -2.83 -3.11
CA THR A 279 -12.29 -3.53 -1.99
C THR A 279 -13.80 -3.63 -2.20
N GLY A 280 -14.46 -2.56 -2.64
CA GLY A 280 -15.90 -2.60 -2.92
C GLY A 280 -16.28 -3.61 -4.02
N TYR A 281 -15.47 -3.73 -5.08
CA TYR A 281 -15.68 -4.74 -6.12
C TYR A 281 -15.32 -6.15 -5.65
N TYR A 282 -14.29 -6.31 -4.82
CA TYR A 282 -13.94 -7.57 -4.18
C TYR A 282 -15.09 -8.09 -3.29
N GLU A 283 -15.65 -7.24 -2.42
CA GLU A 283 -16.80 -7.61 -1.57
C GLU A 283 -18.01 -8.02 -2.41
N LYS A 284 -18.27 -7.30 -3.51
CA LYS A 284 -19.32 -7.65 -4.48
C LYS A 284 -19.06 -9.01 -5.12
N ALA A 285 -17.82 -9.31 -5.51
CA ALA A 285 -17.43 -10.60 -6.05
C ALA A 285 -17.66 -11.75 -5.04
N VAL A 286 -17.26 -11.56 -3.78
CA VAL A 286 -17.47 -12.52 -2.69
C VAL A 286 -18.96 -12.75 -2.44
N SER A 287 -19.78 -11.69 -2.49
CA SER A 287 -21.23 -11.81 -2.37
C SER A 287 -21.85 -12.66 -3.48
N PHE A 288 -21.40 -12.50 -4.73
CA PHE A 288 -21.86 -13.35 -5.83
C PHE A 288 -21.40 -14.81 -5.69
N PHE A 289 -20.16 -15.01 -5.25
CA PHE A 289 -19.60 -16.34 -5.03
C PHE A 289 -20.34 -17.12 -3.95
N THR A 290 -20.60 -16.48 -2.81
CA THR A 290 -21.37 -17.10 -1.70
C THR A 290 -22.81 -17.40 -2.09
N SER A 291 -23.38 -16.65 -3.04
CA SER A 291 -24.70 -16.92 -3.62
C SER A 291 -24.69 -17.99 -4.71
N GLY A 292 -23.55 -18.61 -5.02
CA GLY A 292 -23.39 -19.63 -6.06
C GLY A 292 -23.32 -19.09 -7.49
N ASN A 293 -23.35 -17.76 -7.68
CA ASN A 293 -23.23 -17.14 -8.99
C ASN A 293 -21.75 -16.93 -9.34
N ASN A 294 -21.10 -18.02 -9.76
CA ASN A 294 -19.67 -18.02 -10.08
C ASN A 294 -19.32 -17.13 -11.28
N GLU A 295 -20.24 -16.97 -12.24
CA GLU A 295 -20.02 -16.16 -13.46
C GLU A 295 -19.92 -14.67 -13.13
N GLU A 296 -20.76 -14.15 -12.23
CA GLU A 296 -20.64 -12.77 -11.77
C GLU A 296 -19.47 -12.60 -10.79
N ALA A 297 -19.24 -13.58 -9.92
CA ALA A 297 -18.13 -13.54 -8.98
C ALA A 297 -16.78 -13.32 -9.68
N ILE A 298 -16.50 -14.08 -10.75
CA ILE A 298 -15.24 -13.96 -11.47
C ILE A 298 -15.09 -12.59 -12.15
N LYS A 299 -16.17 -12.04 -12.72
CA LYS A 299 -16.14 -10.71 -13.38
C LYS A 299 -15.80 -9.60 -12.40
N TRP A 300 -16.46 -9.56 -11.24
CA TRP A 300 -16.21 -8.54 -10.22
C TRP A 300 -14.85 -8.72 -9.55
N MET A 301 -14.39 -9.96 -9.36
CA MET A 301 -13.07 -10.26 -8.82
C MET A 301 -11.96 -9.83 -9.79
N GLU A 302 -12.13 -10.12 -11.08
CA GLU A 302 -11.22 -9.66 -12.13
C GLU A 302 -11.19 -8.14 -12.23
N LEU A 303 -12.34 -7.47 -12.11
CA LEU A 303 -12.39 -6.01 -12.07
C LEU A 303 -11.65 -5.44 -10.84
N ALA A 304 -11.85 -6.01 -9.66
CA ALA A 304 -11.14 -5.62 -8.44
C ALA A 304 -9.61 -5.76 -8.62
N PHE A 305 -9.17 -6.90 -9.17
CA PHE A 305 -7.77 -7.17 -9.46
C PHE A 305 -7.19 -6.22 -10.53
N ARG A 306 -7.93 -5.91 -11.61
CA ARG A 306 -7.47 -4.98 -12.64
C ARG A 306 -7.31 -3.55 -12.12
N ILE A 307 -8.13 -3.14 -11.15
CA ILE A 307 -8.04 -1.82 -10.52
C ILE A 307 -6.87 -1.74 -9.54
N ASN A 308 -6.65 -2.80 -8.76
CA ASN A 308 -5.53 -2.88 -7.82
C ASN A 308 -4.78 -4.22 -7.94
N PRO A 309 -3.93 -4.39 -8.96
CA PRO A 309 -3.26 -5.67 -9.21
C PRO A 309 -2.21 -6.01 -8.13
N ASN A 310 -1.73 -4.99 -7.41
CA ASN A 310 -0.73 -5.13 -6.36
C ASN A 310 -1.34 -5.41 -4.97
N ASP A 311 -2.67 -5.56 -4.87
CA ASP A 311 -3.32 -5.99 -3.64
C ASP A 311 -3.19 -7.51 -3.49
N LYS A 312 -2.43 -7.93 -2.46
CA LYS A 312 -2.11 -9.33 -2.21
C LYS A 312 -3.34 -10.18 -1.92
N GLU A 313 -4.32 -9.62 -1.19
CA GLU A 313 -5.54 -10.35 -0.82
C GLU A 313 -6.44 -10.56 -2.04
N ILE A 314 -6.59 -9.52 -2.87
CA ILE A 314 -7.35 -9.61 -4.12
C ILE A 314 -6.66 -10.57 -5.10
N ALA A 315 -5.34 -10.49 -5.27
CA ALA A 315 -4.58 -11.38 -6.13
C ALA A 315 -4.70 -12.86 -5.71
N GLU A 316 -4.51 -13.15 -4.41
CA GLU A 316 -4.66 -14.50 -3.86
C GLU A 316 -6.07 -15.04 -4.07
N SER A 317 -7.08 -14.24 -3.70
CA SER A 317 -8.49 -14.61 -3.82
C SER A 317 -8.91 -14.82 -5.27
N PHE A 318 -8.43 -13.98 -6.19
CA PHE A 318 -8.71 -14.11 -7.61
C PHE A 318 -8.11 -15.39 -8.18
N GLY A 319 -6.82 -15.64 -7.95
CA GLY A 319 -6.20 -16.87 -8.45
C GLY A 319 -6.80 -18.13 -7.83
N ALA A 320 -7.16 -18.11 -6.54
CA ALA A 320 -7.87 -19.21 -5.89
C ALA A 320 -9.25 -19.47 -6.51
N LEU A 321 -10.03 -18.42 -6.76
CA LEU A 321 -11.35 -18.50 -7.40
C LEU A 321 -11.23 -19.07 -8.83
N VAL A 322 -10.32 -18.52 -9.64
CA VAL A 322 -10.06 -18.96 -11.02
C VAL A 322 -9.63 -20.43 -11.05
N GLY A 323 -8.70 -20.84 -10.17
CA GLY A 323 -8.23 -22.22 -10.06
C GLY A 323 -9.28 -23.20 -9.51
N ARG A 324 -10.26 -22.72 -8.75
CA ARG A 324 -11.45 -23.50 -8.35
C ARG A 324 -12.41 -23.70 -9.52
N LEU A 325 -12.55 -22.70 -10.39
CA LEU A 325 -13.42 -22.75 -11.58
C LEU A 325 -12.79 -23.48 -12.77
N GLY A 326 -11.50 -23.80 -12.70
CA GLY A 326 -10.83 -24.76 -13.59
C GLY A 326 -9.86 -24.14 -14.59
N ASP A 327 -9.74 -22.81 -14.66
CA ASP A 327 -8.72 -22.16 -15.49
C ASP A 327 -7.37 -22.11 -14.76
N LEU A 328 -6.75 -23.29 -14.66
CA LEU A 328 -5.52 -23.49 -13.87
C LEU A 328 -4.34 -22.68 -14.41
N LYS A 329 -4.28 -22.42 -15.72
CA LYS A 329 -3.20 -21.63 -16.33
C LYS A 329 -3.28 -20.17 -15.91
N LYS A 330 -4.46 -19.54 -16.05
CA LYS A 330 -4.67 -18.17 -15.57
C LYS A 330 -4.46 -18.06 -14.06
N ALA A 331 -4.88 -19.07 -13.30
CA ALA A 331 -4.64 -19.11 -11.86
C ALA A 331 -3.15 -19.13 -11.50
N ILE A 332 -2.32 -19.88 -12.24
CA ILE A 332 -0.86 -19.90 -12.07
C ILE A 332 -0.26 -18.52 -12.41
N GLU A 333 -0.67 -17.90 -13.51
CA GLU A 333 -0.20 -16.54 -13.88
C GLU A 333 -0.50 -15.50 -12.80
N ILE A 334 -1.69 -15.57 -12.19
CA ILE A 334 -2.05 -14.69 -11.05
C ILE A 334 -1.18 -14.99 -9.82
N MET A 335 -0.87 -16.25 -9.56
CA MET A 335 0.01 -16.63 -8.45
C MET A 335 1.48 -16.24 -8.70
N ASP A 336 1.94 -16.25 -9.96
CA ASP A 336 3.25 -15.72 -10.35
C ASP A 336 3.31 -14.21 -10.10
N HIS A 337 2.21 -13.48 -10.37
CA HIS A 337 2.10 -12.08 -10.01
C HIS A 337 2.10 -11.88 -8.48
N LEU A 338 1.36 -12.70 -7.74
CA LEU A 338 1.35 -12.67 -6.27
C LEU A 338 2.76 -12.91 -5.70
N GLU A 339 3.53 -13.84 -6.26
CA GLU A 339 4.92 -14.11 -5.87
C GLU A 339 5.83 -12.89 -6.13
N LEU A 340 5.57 -12.15 -7.20
CA LEU A 340 6.32 -10.93 -7.53
C LEU A 340 6.04 -9.79 -6.54
N ILE A 341 4.78 -9.56 -6.19
CA ILE A 341 4.36 -8.48 -5.26
C ILE A 341 4.54 -8.88 -3.78
N ASP A 342 4.57 -10.19 -3.50
CA ASP A 342 4.82 -10.76 -2.18
C ASP A 342 5.83 -11.92 -2.23
N PRO A 343 7.13 -11.62 -2.28
CA PRO A 343 8.18 -12.63 -2.38
C PRO A 343 8.26 -13.58 -1.18
N ASP A 344 7.60 -13.32 -0.06
CA ASP A 344 7.54 -14.23 1.09
C ASP A 344 6.18 -14.96 1.20
N SER A 345 5.30 -14.85 0.19
CA SER A 345 3.99 -15.52 0.16
C SER A 345 4.14 -17.04 0.10
N ILE A 346 3.67 -17.70 1.15
CA ILE A 346 3.53 -19.17 1.20
C ILE A 346 2.35 -19.61 0.33
N MET A 347 1.32 -18.76 0.22
CA MET A 347 0.05 -19.04 -0.43
C MET A 347 0.21 -19.10 -1.95
N ALA A 348 1.05 -18.25 -2.54
CA ALA A 348 1.40 -18.30 -3.96
C ALA A 348 1.90 -19.71 -4.36
N HIS A 349 2.88 -20.24 -3.62
CA HIS A 349 3.46 -21.55 -3.89
C HIS A 349 2.52 -22.72 -3.54
N THR A 350 1.78 -22.59 -2.43
CA THR A 350 0.80 -23.62 -2.04
C THR A 350 -0.28 -23.79 -3.11
N ASN A 351 -0.83 -22.68 -3.62
CA ASN A 351 -1.83 -22.70 -4.68
C ASN A 351 -1.24 -23.16 -6.03
N LYS A 352 -0.04 -22.68 -6.42
CA LYS A 352 0.67 -23.18 -7.62
C LYS A 352 0.89 -24.69 -7.57
N SER A 353 1.33 -25.22 -6.43
CA SER A 353 1.50 -26.67 -6.24
C SER A 353 0.19 -27.43 -6.48
N LEU A 354 -0.91 -26.95 -5.89
CA LEU A 354 -2.24 -27.55 -6.09
C LEU A 354 -2.70 -27.48 -7.55
N PHE A 355 -2.43 -26.37 -8.25
CA PHE A 355 -2.82 -26.19 -9.65
C PHE A 355 -1.99 -27.07 -10.59
N TYR A 356 -0.67 -27.16 -10.40
CA TYR A 356 0.19 -28.08 -11.14
C TYR A 356 -0.20 -29.53 -10.91
N MET A 357 -0.57 -29.91 -9.68
CA MET A 357 -1.06 -31.25 -9.38
C MET A 357 -2.36 -31.56 -10.16
N LYS A 358 -3.30 -30.60 -10.22
CA LYS A 358 -4.53 -30.74 -11.03
C LYS A 358 -4.25 -30.80 -12.54
N LEU A 359 -3.18 -30.16 -13.02
CA LEU A 359 -2.72 -30.25 -14.42
C LEU A 359 -1.96 -31.55 -14.72
N GLY A 360 -1.61 -32.35 -13.70
CA GLY A 360 -0.80 -33.56 -13.85
C GLY A 360 0.72 -33.29 -13.92
N GLU A 361 1.16 -32.05 -13.69
CA GLU A 361 2.57 -31.64 -13.69
C GLU A 361 3.20 -31.88 -12.30
N ILE A 362 3.33 -33.15 -11.92
CA ILE A 362 3.71 -33.58 -10.55
C ILE A 362 5.07 -33.00 -10.11
N GLU A 363 6.07 -32.98 -10.99
CA GLU A 363 7.41 -32.50 -10.66
C GLU A 363 7.39 -31.01 -10.28
N LYS A 364 6.69 -30.17 -11.05
CA LYS A 364 6.50 -28.76 -10.71
C LYS A 364 5.69 -28.59 -9.43
N ALA A 365 4.69 -29.44 -9.20
CA ALA A 365 3.90 -29.39 -7.98
C ALA A 365 4.75 -29.64 -6.72
N GLU A 366 5.66 -30.61 -6.74
CA GLU A 366 6.57 -30.90 -5.61
C GLU A 366 7.64 -29.81 -5.43
N ASP A 367 8.15 -29.22 -6.51
CA ASP A 367 9.06 -28.07 -6.44
C ASP A 367 8.38 -26.87 -5.74
N GLU A 368 7.17 -26.51 -6.17
CA GLU A 368 6.39 -25.43 -5.55
C GLU A 368 6.04 -25.71 -4.09
N LYS A 369 5.66 -26.95 -3.75
CA LYS A 369 5.43 -27.36 -2.36
C LYS A 369 6.68 -27.24 -1.48
N SER A 370 7.84 -27.57 -2.04
CA SER A 370 9.13 -27.41 -1.36
C SER A 370 9.44 -25.93 -1.10
N LYS A 371 9.22 -25.06 -2.09
CA LYS A 371 9.34 -23.59 -1.94
C LYS A 371 8.41 -23.06 -0.85
N ALA A 372 7.15 -23.49 -0.83
CA ALA A 372 6.18 -23.11 0.21
C ALA A 372 6.68 -23.48 1.62
N THR A 373 7.23 -24.69 1.77
CA THR A 373 7.77 -25.20 3.04
C THR A 373 8.97 -24.37 3.50
N VAL A 374 9.91 -24.07 2.60
CA VAL A 374 11.09 -23.24 2.89
C VAL A 374 10.69 -21.83 3.32
N LYS A 375 9.74 -21.20 2.60
CA LYS A 375 9.21 -19.88 2.99
C LYS A 375 8.48 -19.93 4.33
N GLY A 376 7.74 -20.99 4.62
CA GLY A 376 7.13 -21.24 5.92
C GLY A 376 8.15 -21.20 7.06
N PHE A 377 9.23 -21.98 6.95
CA PHE A 377 10.30 -21.97 7.95
C PHE A 377 10.98 -20.61 8.08
N LYS A 378 11.25 -19.92 6.96
CA LYS A 378 11.84 -18.58 6.96
C LYS A 378 10.95 -17.56 7.67
N ASN A 379 9.64 -17.57 7.41
CA ASN A 379 8.69 -16.66 8.04
C ASN A 379 8.58 -16.91 9.55
N THR A 380 8.52 -18.18 9.98
CA THR A 380 8.55 -18.53 11.41
C THR A 380 9.85 -18.09 12.08
N ALA A 381 11.00 -18.29 11.42
CA ALA A 381 12.30 -17.87 11.94
C ALA A 381 12.38 -16.34 12.08
N LYS A 382 11.90 -15.59 11.07
CA LYS A 382 11.83 -14.12 11.11
C LYS A 382 10.91 -13.63 12.25
N GLN A 383 9.70 -14.19 12.37
CA GLN A 383 8.77 -13.84 13.43
C GLN A 383 9.36 -14.09 14.83
N ASN A 384 10.08 -15.21 15.02
CA ASN A 384 10.77 -15.50 16.27
C ASN A 384 11.91 -14.52 16.55
N SER A 385 12.66 -14.11 15.53
CA SER A 385 13.71 -13.11 15.64
C SER A 385 13.15 -11.75 16.04
N ASP A 386 12.11 -11.27 15.36
CA ASP A 386 11.48 -9.97 15.61
C ASP A 386 10.88 -9.94 17.04
N LYS A 387 10.17 -11.00 17.44
CA LYS A 387 9.67 -11.17 18.81
C LYS A 387 10.82 -11.13 19.84
N LYS A 388 11.94 -11.79 19.54
CA LYS A 388 13.11 -11.80 20.43
C LYS A 388 13.75 -10.42 20.54
N GLU A 389 13.83 -9.65 19.46
CA GLU A 389 14.35 -8.27 19.47
C GLU A 389 13.46 -7.36 20.32
N GLU A 390 12.13 -7.44 20.14
CA GLU A 390 11.16 -6.68 20.93
C GLU A 390 11.26 -6.98 22.42
N LEU A 391 11.31 -8.27 22.79
CA LEU A 391 11.47 -8.70 24.17
C LEU A 391 12.80 -8.22 24.77
N ASN A 392 13.90 -8.21 24.01
CA ASN A 392 15.18 -7.66 24.46
C ASN A 392 15.12 -6.15 24.71
N LYS A 393 14.46 -5.39 23.84
CA LYS A 393 14.26 -3.94 24.02
C LYS A 393 13.45 -3.67 25.29
N ARG A 394 12.36 -4.41 25.50
CA ARG A 394 11.52 -4.32 26.70
C ARG A 394 12.29 -4.70 27.97
N LEU A 395 13.10 -5.76 27.91
CA LEU A 395 14.00 -6.14 29.00
C LEU A 395 15.01 -5.04 29.33
N GLY A 396 15.55 -4.35 28.32
CA GLY A 396 16.42 -3.18 28.50
C GLY A 396 15.71 -2.05 29.26
N MET A 397 14.45 -1.76 28.94
CA MET A 397 13.65 -0.77 29.67
C MET A 397 13.43 -1.19 31.13
N PHE A 398 13.09 -2.46 31.39
CA PHE A 398 12.94 -2.95 32.76
C PHE A 398 14.25 -2.89 33.54
N LYS A 399 15.39 -3.18 32.92
CA LYS A 399 16.71 -3.04 33.56
C LYS A 399 16.99 -1.61 33.99
N GLN A 400 16.67 -0.61 33.16
CA GLN A 400 16.82 0.80 33.52
C GLN A 400 15.93 1.19 34.72
N VAL A 401 14.71 0.67 34.80
CA VAL A 401 13.84 0.88 35.97
C VAL A 401 14.46 0.24 37.20
N LEU A 402 14.96 -0.99 37.08
CA LEU A 402 15.57 -1.74 38.18
C LEU A 402 16.91 -1.17 38.65
N GLU A 403 17.61 -0.40 37.81
CA GLU A 403 18.79 0.38 38.22
C GLU A 403 18.42 1.58 39.12
N ILE A 404 17.19 2.10 39.00
CA ILE A 404 16.68 3.23 39.79
C ILE A 404 15.97 2.72 41.05
N ASP A 405 15.06 1.77 40.87
CA ASP A 405 14.31 1.11 41.92
C ASP A 405 14.39 -0.40 41.73
N GLU A 406 15.30 -0.99 42.48
CA GLU A 406 15.58 -2.41 42.50
C GLU A 406 14.36 -3.26 42.90
N GLU A 407 13.40 -2.71 43.64
CA GLU A 407 12.22 -3.38 44.18
C GLU A 407 10.95 -3.15 43.35
N ASP A 408 11.04 -2.45 42.21
CA ASP A 408 9.88 -2.16 41.38
C ASP A 408 9.15 -3.45 40.94
N GLU A 409 7.88 -3.57 41.35
CA GLU A 409 7.11 -4.80 41.14
C GLU A 409 6.83 -5.07 39.65
N LEU A 410 6.60 -4.03 38.86
CA LEU A 410 6.27 -4.18 37.44
C LEU A 410 7.50 -4.58 36.62
N ALA A 411 8.64 -3.98 36.90
CA ALA A 411 9.89 -4.26 36.21
C ALA A 411 10.44 -5.63 36.57
N ASN A 412 10.37 -6.05 37.85
CA ASN A 412 10.73 -7.42 38.23
C ASN A 412 9.76 -8.45 37.63
N GLN A 413 8.46 -8.17 37.59
CA GLN A 413 7.47 -9.08 36.97
C GLN A 413 7.73 -9.24 35.46
N GLY A 414 7.90 -8.12 34.77
CA GLY A 414 8.17 -8.11 33.34
C GLY A 414 9.53 -8.73 32.97
N ALA A 415 10.57 -8.50 33.77
CA ALA A 415 11.87 -9.13 33.57
C ALA A 415 11.80 -10.65 33.79
N ALA A 416 11.11 -11.10 34.84
CA ALA A 416 10.91 -12.53 35.11
C ALA A 416 10.22 -13.24 33.94
N GLU A 417 9.12 -12.69 33.42
CA GLU A 417 8.40 -13.24 32.28
C GLU A 417 9.29 -13.36 31.04
N ILE A 418 10.08 -12.32 30.73
CA ILE A 418 10.98 -12.33 29.57
C ILE A 418 12.11 -13.36 29.74
N TYR A 419 12.73 -13.44 30.93
CA TYR A 419 13.76 -14.45 31.19
C TYR A 419 13.20 -15.87 31.14
N PHE A 420 11.98 -16.10 31.63
CA PHE A 420 11.30 -17.38 31.50
C PHE A 420 11.05 -17.77 30.05
N GLU A 421 10.60 -16.83 29.21
CA GLU A 421 10.37 -17.02 27.77
C GLU A 421 11.70 -17.32 27.03
N PHE A 422 12.81 -16.70 27.43
CA PHE A 422 14.14 -16.99 26.89
C PHE A 422 14.77 -18.28 27.45
N GLY A 423 14.11 -18.96 28.40
CA GLY A 423 14.63 -20.15 29.06
C GLY A 423 15.76 -19.86 30.05
N GLU A 424 16.00 -18.60 30.41
CA GLU A 424 16.96 -18.18 31.43
C GLU A 424 16.35 -18.33 32.84
N ILE A 425 16.08 -19.60 33.21
CA ILE A 425 15.29 -19.97 34.40
C ILE A 425 15.83 -19.35 35.69
N GLU A 426 17.14 -19.39 35.92
CA GLU A 426 17.75 -18.87 37.14
C GLU A 426 17.57 -17.35 37.30
N LYS A 427 17.67 -16.58 36.20
CA LYS A 427 17.41 -15.14 36.25
C LYS A 427 15.94 -14.85 36.46
N SER A 428 15.06 -15.64 35.83
CA SER A 428 13.62 -15.54 36.10
C SER A 428 13.31 -15.77 37.57
N LYS A 429 13.86 -16.82 38.18
CA LYS A 429 13.67 -17.12 39.61
C LYS A 429 14.15 -15.98 40.50
N LEU A 430 15.31 -15.40 40.24
CA LEU A 430 15.85 -14.30 41.03
C LEU A 430 14.86 -13.12 41.11
N HIS A 431 14.27 -12.73 39.96
CA HIS A 431 13.27 -11.67 39.93
C HIS A 431 11.96 -12.08 40.62
N LEU A 432 11.52 -13.34 40.48
CA LEU A 432 10.33 -13.86 41.13
C LEU A 432 10.46 -13.96 42.66
N GLU A 433 11.61 -14.40 43.16
CA GLU A 433 11.93 -14.45 44.58
C GLU A 433 11.93 -13.05 45.19
N LYS A 434 12.50 -12.07 44.48
CA LYS A 434 12.45 -10.65 44.88
C LYS A 434 11.00 -10.18 45.01
N LEU A 435 10.16 -10.42 44.00
CA LEU A 435 8.73 -10.07 44.05
C LEU A 435 7.97 -10.72 45.20
N ILE A 436 8.21 -12.01 45.45
CA ILE A 436 7.52 -12.76 46.50
C ILE A 436 7.99 -12.28 47.88
N SER A 437 9.25 -11.84 48.01
CA SER A 437 9.79 -11.28 49.25
C SER A 437 9.21 -9.91 49.59
N ILE A 438 9.03 -9.05 48.57
CA ILE A 438 8.43 -7.71 48.71
C ILE A 438 6.93 -7.83 48.96
N ASN A 439 6.28 -8.68 48.17
CA ASN A 439 4.83 -8.85 48.18
C ASN A 439 4.48 -10.34 48.15
N ASN A 440 4.29 -10.89 49.35
CA ASN A 440 3.90 -12.28 49.55
C ASN A 440 2.49 -12.65 49.01
N LYS A 441 1.78 -11.68 48.39
CA LYS A 441 0.50 -11.85 47.69
C LYS A 441 0.62 -11.55 46.18
N ASN A 442 1.82 -11.53 45.61
CA ASN A 442 1.99 -11.45 44.16
C ASN A 442 1.69 -12.80 43.49
N PHE A 443 0.41 -13.02 43.21
CA PHE A 443 -0.09 -14.28 42.66
C PHE A 443 0.37 -14.57 41.23
N LYS A 444 0.70 -13.53 40.45
CA LYS A 444 1.27 -13.68 39.11
C LYS A 444 2.72 -14.20 39.16
N ALA A 445 3.52 -13.65 40.07
CA ALA A 445 4.87 -14.15 40.32
C ALA A 445 4.83 -15.61 40.82
N MET A 446 3.90 -15.92 41.73
CA MET A 446 3.69 -17.29 42.20
C MET A 446 3.29 -18.23 41.05
N ALA A 447 2.32 -17.86 40.21
CA ALA A 447 1.93 -18.70 39.08
C ALA A 447 3.08 -18.96 38.10
N LEU A 448 3.93 -17.96 37.83
CA LEU A 448 5.11 -18.15 36.98
C LEU A 448 6.18 -19.04 37.65
N MET A 449 6.38 -18.89 38.97
CA MET A 449 7.27 -19.76 39.75
C MET A 449 6.80 -21.22 39.73
N ALA A 450 5.49 -21.47 39.81
CA ALA A 450 4.94 -22.80 39.65
C ALA A 450 5.20 -23.38 38.26
N LYS A 451 5.06 -22.59 37.19
CA LYS A 451 5.42 -23.02 35.82
C LYS A 451 6.90 -23.42 35.71
N ILE A 452 7.80 -22.74 36.42
CA ILE A 452 9.22 -23.10 36.53
C ILE A 452 9.39 -24.43 37.27
N LEU A 453 8.76 -24.58 38.44
CA LEU A 453 8.84 -25.81 39.25
C LEU A 453 8.34 -27.04 38.48
N ILE A 454 7.30 -26.90 37.65
CA ILE A 454 6.82 -27.97 36.75
C ILE A 454 7.89 -28.36 35.73
N LYS A 455 8.56 -27.38 35.09
CA LYS A 455 9.68 -27.65 34.17
C LYS A 455 10.84 -28.37 34.86
N GLU A 456 11.02 -28.14 36.16
CA GLU A 456 12.03 -28.80 37.00
C GLU A 456 11.59 -30.14 37.58
N SER A 457 10.40 -30.65 37.20
CA SER A 457 9.80 -31.87 37.75
C SER A 457 9.52 -31.82 39.26
N ARG A 458 9.44 -30.63 39.86
CA ARG A 458 9.10 -30.40 41.27
C ARG A 458 7.58 -30.20 41.42
N ASN A 459 6.83 -31.22 41.02
CA ASN A 459 5.38 -31.12 40.82
C ASN A 459 4.61 -30.90 42.13
N ASP A 460 5.05 -31.49 43.25
CA ASP A 460 4.38 -31.33 44.55
C ASP A 460 4.41 -29.88 45.04
N GLU A 461 5.57 -29.23 44.92
CA GLU A 461 5.76 -27.83 45.29
C GLU A 461 5.01 -26.88 44.35
N ALA A 462 5.00 -27.20 43.05
CA ALA A 462 4.20 -26.45 42.07
C ALA A 462 2.70 -26.53 42.39
N LEU A 463 2.22 -27.71 42.77
CA LEU A 463 0.81 -27.95 43.07
C LEU A 463 0.34 -27.17 44.32
N GLU A 464 1.16 -27.14 45.38
CA GLU A 464 0.88 -26.34 46.58
C GLU A 464 0.73 -24.85 46.23
N LEU A 465 1.65 -24.36 45.39
CA LEU A 465 1.72 -22.96 45.01
C LEU A 465 0.57 -22.56 44.07
N LEU A 466 0.20 -23.43 43.12
CA LEU A 466 -0.97 -23.24 42.25
C LEU A 466 -2.29 -23.27 43.01
N LYS A 467 -2.46 -24.18 43.98
CA LYS A 467 -3.68 -24.26 44.82
C LYS A 467 -3.88 -22.98 45.63
N LYS A 468 -2.80 -22.43 46.16
CA LYS A 468 -2.81 -21.12 46.86
C LYS A 468 -3.20 -19.97 45.93
N VAL A 469 -2.68 -19.95 44.69
CA VAL A 469 -3.01 -18.92 43.70
C VAL A 469 -4.47 -19.03 43.24
N SER A 470 -4.95 -20.24 42.90
CA SER A 470 -6.30 -20.47 42.39
C SER A 470 -7.38 -20.03 43.39
N LEU A 471 -7.24 -20.42 44.67
CA LEU A 471 -8.19 -20.09 45.74
C LEU A 471 -8.38 -18.57 45.89
N ILE A 472 -7.29 -17.81 45.92
CA ILE A 472 -7.33 -16.37 46.21
C ILE A 472 -7.65 -15.54 44.95
N SER A 473 -7.24 -16.00 43.77
CA SER A 473 -7.54 -15.30 42.51
C SER A 473 -9.04 -15.35 42.18
N GLY A 474 -9.70 -16.46 42.53
CA GLY A 474 -11.16 -16.59 42.45
C GLY A 474 -11.91 -15.64 43.39
N GLU A 475 -11.43 -15.46 44.63
CA GLU A 475 -12.02 -14.53 45.60
C GLU A 475 -11.87 -13.05 45.21
N LYS A 476 -10.82 -12.70 44.44
CA LYS A 476 -10.55 -11.34 43.96
C LYS A 476 -11.15 -11.02 42.59
N GLY A 477 -11.79 -11.98 41.92
CA GLY A 477 -12.37 -11.80 40.59
C GLY A 477 -11.37 -11.77 39.42
N ASP A 478 -10.13 -12.24 39.61
CA ASP A 478 -9.16 -12.44 38.52
C ASP A 478 -9.37 -13.82 37.90
N PHE A 479 -10.45 -13.93 37.13
CA PHE A 479 -10.89 -15.20 36.55
C PHE A 479 -9.93 -15.76 35.49
N VAL A 480 -9.09 -14.92 34.88
CA VAL A 480 -8.08 -15.37 33.89
C VAL A 480 -6.98 -16.16 34.62
N LEU A 481 -6.39 -15.59 35.66
CA LEU A 481 -5.35 -16.26 36.45
C LEU A 481 -5.89 -17.50 37.16
N ALA A 482 -7.13 -17.46 37.65
CA ALA A 482 -7.80 -18.60 38.26
C ALA A 482 -7.98 -19.77 37.26
N ASN A 483 -8.44 -19.48 36.04
CA ASN A 483 -8.62 -20.50 35.01
C ASN A 483 -7.28 -21.08 34.52
N GLU A 484 -6.26 -20.24 34.31
CA GLU A 484 -4.92 -20.70 33.93
C GLU A 484 -4.32 -21.64 34.98
N THR A 485 -4.39 -21.26 36.26
CA THR A 485 -3.85 -22.08 37.34
C THR A 485 -4.65 -23.36 37.56
N GLN A 486 -5.97 -23.33 37.43
CA GLN A 486 -6.80 -24.52 37.51
C GLN A 486 -6.49 -25.53 36.38
N SER A 487 -6.22 -25.03 35.16
CA SER A 487 -5.79 -25.88 34.05
C SER A 487 -4.46 -26.60 34.34
N LEU A 488 -3.49 -25.88 34.93
CA LEU A 488 -2.20 -26.47 35.33
C LEU A 488 -2.36 -27.50 36.47
N ILE A 489 -3.19 -27.21 37.48
CA ILE A 489 -3.50 -28.15 38.57
C ILE A 489 -4.06 -29.46 37.99
N ASN A 490 -5.06 -29.35 37.11
CA ASN A 490 -5.67 -30.52 36.48
C ASN A 490 -4.64 -31.34 35.68
N SER A 491 -3.69 -30.68 35.00
CA SER A 491 -2.64 -31.38 34.25
C SER A 491 -1.65 -32.15 35.13
N LEU A 492 -1.47 -31.75 36.39
CA LEU A 492 -0.59 -32.41 37.36
C LEU A 492 -1.30 -33.51 38.17
N GLU A 493 -2.62 -33.43 38.32
CA GLU A 493 -3.43 -34.39 39.11
C GLU A 493 -3.96 -35.57 38.28
N ILE A 494 -3.88 -35.54 36.94
CA ILE A 494 -4.21 -36.70 36.10
C ILE A 494 -3.09 -37.75 36.24
N PRO A 495 -3.37 -38.97 36.72
CA PRO A 495 -2.37 -40.03 36.75
C PRO A 495 -1.97 -40.35 35.31
N SER A 496 -0.67 -40.41 35.04
CA SER A 496 -0.15 -40.98 33.80
C SER A 496 -0.72 -42.39 33.64
N SER A 497 -1.66 -42.55 32.70
CA SER A 497 -2.16 -43.86 32.28
C SER A 497 -1.00 -44.66 31.73
N SER A 498 -0.51 -45.60 32.54
CA SER A 498 0.39 -46.70 32.18
C SER A 498 -0.23 -47.60 31.11
#